data_AF-A0A0P6X9B2-F1
#
_entry.id   AF-A0A0P6X9B2-F1
#
_cell.length_a   1.000
_cell.length_b   1.000
_cell.length_c   1.000
_cell.angle_alpha   90.00
_cell.angle_beta   90.00
_cell.angle_gamma   90.00
#
_symmetry.space_group_name_H-M   'P 1'
#
loop_
_entity.id
_entity.type
_entity.pdbx_description
1 polymer ?
#
loop_
_entity_poly.entity_id
_entity_poly.type
_entity_poly.pdbx_seq_one_letter_code
_entity_poly.pdbx_strand_id
1 'polypeptide(L)'
;MACDESFRRKITQQEGFLFDRKAYVKLWDNRLKAEFIKDIIALANTSRFTGKESELILGVTDDGAIYGIDQMINRDVRGDYATFFL
;
A
#
# COMPACT_ATOMS: atom_id res chain seq x y z
N MET A 1 14.57 -12.99 -5.64
CA MET A 1 15.18 -11.68 -5.32
C MET A 1 15.32 -11.59 -3.81
N ALA A 2 16.55 -11.54 -3.29
CA ALA A 2 16.76 -11.35 -1.86
C ALA A 2 16.33 -9.91 -1.51
N CYS A 3 15.34 -9.78 -0.63
CA CYS A 3 14.91 -8.49 -0.11
C CYS A 3 16.05 -7.94 0.76
N ASP A 4 16.63 -6.81 0.35
CA ASP A 4 17.84 -6.24 0.94
C ASP A 4 17.63 -5.98 2.45
N GLU A 5 18.63 -6.28 3.27
CA GLU A 5 18.52 -6.20 4.74
C GLU A 5 18.21 -4.77 5.21
N SER A 6 18.66 -3.79 4.41
CA SER A 6 18.34 -2.36 4.54
C SER A 6 16.82 -2.09 4.45
N PHE A 7 16.14 -2.73 3.51
CA PHE A 7 14.69 -2.60 3.31
C PHE A 7 13.91 -3.24 4.45
N ARG A 8 14.36 -4.42 4.90
CA ARG A 8 13.75 -5.11 6.06
C ARG A 8 13.83 -4.29 7.35
N ARG A 9 14.94 -3.60 7.59
CA ARG A 9 15.07 -2.67 8.72
C ARG A 9 14.13 -1.46 8.58
N LYS A 10 13.95 -0.96 7.36
CA LYS A 10 13.07 0.18 7.08
C LYS A 10 11.59 -0.13 7.33
N ILE A 11 11.12 -1.30 6.90
CA ILE A 11 9.72 -1.71 7.11
C ILE A 11 9.39 -2.13 8.55
N THR A 12 10.40 -2.45 9.36
CA THR A 12 10.23 -2.84 10.78
C THR A 12 10.46 -1.68 11.75
N GLN A 13 11.02 -0.57 11.30
CA GLN A 13 11.02 0.67 12.09
C GLN A 13 9.57 1.18 12.21
N GLN A 14 9.17 1.51 13.44
CA GLN A 14 7.82 1.96 13.79
C GLN A 14 7.32 3.04 12.82
N GLU A 15 6.04 2.92 12.44
CA GLU A 15 5.30 3.99 11.78
C GLU A 15 5.52 5.32 12.49
N GLY A 16 5.79 6.34 11.69
CA GLY A 16 6.07 7.68 12.15
C GLY A 16 5.30 8.68 11.34
N PHE A 17 5.26 9.93 11.78
CA PHE A 17 4.54 11.01 11.08
C PHE A 17 4.92 11.14 9.60
N LEU A 18 6.14 10.76 9.21
CA LEU A 18 6.67 10.85 7.85
C LEU A 18 6.78 9.51 7.12
N PHE A 19 6.34 8.43 7.76
CA PHE A 19 6.50 7.09 7.25
C PHE A 19 5.22 6.30 7.45
N ASP A 20 4.52 6.06 6.35
CA ASP A 20 3.25 5.33 6.32
C ASP A 20 3.40 4.01 5.55
N ARG A 21 2.66 2.99 5.99
CA ARG A 21 2.63 1.67 5.37
C ARG A 21 1.20 1.31 5.03
N LYS A 22 1.00 0.75 3.84
CA LYS A 22 -0.31 0.21 3.44
C LYS A 22 -0.15 -1.16 2.83
N ALA A 23 -0.68 -2.16 3.51
CA ALA A 23 -0.71 -3.54 3.05
C ALA A 23 -1.45 -3.67 1.72
N TYR A 24 -2.57 -2.96 1.58
CA TYR A 24 -3.51 -3.22 0.51
C TYR A 24 -4.38 -2.01 0.18
N VAL A 25 -4.50 -1.70 -1.11
CA VAL A 25 -5.37 -0.63 -1.64
C VAL A 25 -6.12 -1.14 -2.87
N LYS A 26 -7.45 -1.06 -2.85
CA LYS A 26 -8.29 -1.43 -4.00
C LYS A 26 -8.40 -0.26 -4.97
N LEU A 27 -7.43 -0.09 -5.89
CA LEU A 27 -7.40 1.04 -6.81
C LEU A 27 -8.51 0.99 -7.88
N TRP A 28 -9.23 -0.13 -8.03
CA TRP A 28 -10.41 -0.20 -8.90
C TRP A 28 -11.69 0.33 -8.25
N ASP A 29 -11.75 0.42 -6.92
CA ASP A 29 -12.89 0.96 -6.20
C ASP A 29 -12.70 2.46 -6.03
N ASN A 30 -13.59 3.27 -6.62
CA ASN A 30 -13.46 4.73 -6.59
C ASN A 30 -13.51 5.32 -5.18
N ARG A 31 -14.23 4.70 -4.25
CA ARG A 31 -14.29 5.16 -2.86
C ARG A 31 -12.97 4.89 -2.15
N LEU A 32 -12.45 3.67 -2.29
CA LEU A 32 -11.18 3.30 -1.64
C LEU A 32 -9.98 4.00 -2.28
N LYS A 33 -10.03 4.25 -3.60
CA LYS A 33 -9.09 5.12 -4.29
C LYS A 33 -9.13 6.55 -3.73
N ALA A 34 -10.31 7.11 -3.48
CA ALA A 34 -10.41 8.46 -2.91
C ALA A 34 -9.78 8.53 -1.52
N GLU A 35 -10.01 7.53 -0.65
CA GLU A 35 -9.33 7.46 0.66
C GLU A 35 -7.81 7.37 0.50
N PHE A 36 -7.32 6.53 -0.42
CA PHE A 36 -5.89 6.45 -0.70
C PHE A 36 -5.28 7.78 -1.17
N ILE A 37 -5.97 8.53 -2.03
CA ILE A 37 -5.52 9.85 -2.46
C ILE A 37 -5.49 10.85 -1.28
N LYS A 38 -6.45 10.78 -0.35
CA LYS A 38 -6.42 11.62 0.85
C LYS A 38 -5.19 11.32 1.71
N ASP A 39 -4.82 10.05 1.84
CA ASP A 39 -3.63 9.64 2.59
C ASP A 39 -2.34 10.19 1.95
N ILE A 40 -2.24 10.15 0.62
CA ILE A 40 -1.12 10.78 -0.11
C ILE A 40 -1.07 12.30 0.16
N ILE A 41 -2.21 12.98 0.12
CA ILE A 41 -2.28 14.43 0.38
C ILE A 41 -1.88 14.74 1.83
N ALA A 42 -2.35 13.95 2.79
CA ALA A 42 -1.97 14.10 4.20
C ALA A 42 -0.46 13.93 4.39
N LEU A 43 0.14 12.93 3.74
CA LEU A 43 1.58 12.69 3.80
C LEU A 43 2.38 13.84 3.17
N ALA A 44 1.96 14.33 2.01
CA ALA A 44 2.59 15.49 1.35
C ALA A 44 2.51 16.77 2.21
N ASN A 45 1.39 17.00 2.88
CA ASN A 45 1.24 18.13 3.80
C ASN A 45 2.18 18.01 5.01
N THR A 46 2.33 16.80 5.55
CA THR A 46 3.28 16.54 6.65
C THR A 46 4.72 16.74 6.21
N SER A 47 5.10 16.27 5.01
CA SER A 47 6.42 16.50 4.45
C SER A 47 6.72 17.99 4.32
N ARG A 48 5.77 18.75 3.75
CA ARG A 48 5.88 20.20 3.62
C ARG A 48 5.99 20.91 4.97
N PHE A 49 5.22 20.49 5.97
CA PHE A 49 5.22 21.08 7.30
C PHE A 49 6.53 20.83 8.05
N THR A 50 7.08 19.61 7.94
CA THR A 50 8.30 19.20 8.66
C THR A 50 9.59 19.57 7.92
N GLY A 51 9.50 19.90 6.63
CA GLY A 51 10.66 20.12 5.75
C GLY A 51 11.47 18.86 5.47
N LYS A 52 10.89 17.67 5.71
CA LYS A 52 11.52 16.37 5.54
C LYS A 52 10.79 15.55 4.50
N GLU A 53 11.52 14.68 3.81
CA GLU A 53 10.92 13.73 2.87
C GLU A 53 10.01 12.75 3.61
N SER A 54 8.86 12.46 3.02
CA SER A 54 7.91 11.49 3.51
C SER A 54 7.86 10.29 2.58
N GLU A 55 7.69 9.11 3.15
CA GLU A 55 7.67 7.87 2.39
C GLU A 55 6.40 7.07 2.65
N LEU A 56 5.87 6.49 1.58
CA LEU A 56 4.73 5.57 1.61
C LEU A 56 5.18 4.23 1.04
N ILE A 57 5.14 3.18 1.87
CA ILE A 57 5.44 1.82 1.42
C ILE A 57 4.14 1.06 1.17
N LEU A 58 4.00 0.58 -0.06
CA LEU A 58 2.86 -0.23 -0.49
C LEU A 58 3.18 -1.72 -0.46
N GLY A 59 2.17 -2.52 -0.14
CA GLY A 59 2.27 -3.98 -0.17
C GLY A 59 2.99 -4.54 1.05
N VAL A 60 3.00 -3.80 2.16
CA VAL A 60 3.59 -4.21 3.43
C VAL A 60 2.59 -3.93 4.54
N THR A 61 2.31 -4.94 5.36
CA THR A 61 1.45 -4.85 6.54
C THR A 61 2.16 -4.17 7.70
N ASP A 62 1.39 -3.77 8.71
CA ASP A 62 1.90 -3.01 9.86
C ASP A 62 2.89 -3.83 10.72
N ASP A 63 2.82 -5.16 10.63
CA ASP A 63 3.79 -6.11 11.23
C ASP A 63 5.03 -6.36 10.36
N GLY A 64 5.11 -5.73 9.18
CA GLY A 64 6.24 -5.84 8.25
C GLY A 64 6.14 -7.04 7.29
N ALA A 65 5.02 -7.76 7.23
CA ALA A 65 4.83 -8.82 6.25
C ALA A 65 4.61 -8.25 4.83
N ILE A 66 5.28 -8.84 3.84
CA ILE A 66 5.22 -8.39 2.45
C ILE A 66 4.04 -9.09 1.76
N TYR A 67 3.03 -8.31 1.36
CA TYR A 67 1.82 -8.76 0.66
C TYR A 67 1.90 -8.56 -0.86
N GLY A 68 2.76 -7.65 -1.33
CA GLY A 68 2.87 -7.30 -2.76
C GLY A 68 1.83 -6.27 -3.23
N ILE A 69 1.92 -5.89 -4.51
CA ILE A 69 1.06 -4.85 -5.12
C ILE A 69 0.25 -5.37 -6.33
N ASP A 70 0.43 -6.63 -6.70
CA ASP A 70 -0.20 -7.30 -7.85
C ASP A 70 -1.73 -7.31 -7.74
N GLN A 71 -2.23 -7.41 -6.52
CA GLN A 71 -3.66 -7.40 -6.23
C GLN A 71 -4.22 -5.99 -5.97
N MET A 72 -3.46 -4.91 -6.11
CA MET A 72 -3.96 -3.53 -5.89
C MET A 72 -4.61 -2.92 -7.14
N ILE A 73 -4.23 -3.42 -8.32
CA ILE A 73 -4.66 -2.87 -9.62
C ILE A 73 -5.76 -3.73 -10.25
N ASN A 74 -5.76 -5.04 -9.97
CA ASN A 74 -6.72 -5.97 -10.55
C ASN A 74 -8.00 -6.04 -9.72
N ARG A 75 -9.12 -5.61 -10.30
CA ARG A 75 -10.43 -6.06 -9.84
C ARG A 75 -10.39 -7.58 -9.92
N ASP A 76 -10.47 -8.29 -8.81
CA ASP A 76 -10.53 -9.74 -8.83
C ASP A 76 -11.82 -10.14 -9.55
N VAL A 77 -11.73 -10.41 -10.86
CA VAL A 77 -12.84 -10.93 -11.70
C VAL A 77 -12.87 -12.46 -11.61
N ARG A 78 -12.13 -13.07 -10.68
CA ARG A 78 -12.22 -14.50 -10.41
C ARG A 78 -13.31 -14.77 -9.38
N GLY A 79 -14.56 -14.65 -9.85
CA GLY A 79 -15.74 -14.98 -9.07
C GLY A 79 -16.93 -15.54 -9.86
N ASP A 80 -16.91 -15.50 -11.20
CA ASP A 80 -17.98 -16.07 -12.05
C ASP A 80 -17.38 -16.87 -13.22
N TYR A 81 -16.69 -17.96 -12.91
CA TYR A 81 -16.77 -19.12 -13.81
C TYR A 81 -17.93 -19.95 -13.32
N ALA A 82 -19.14 -19.55 -13.70
CA ALA A 82 -20.25 -20.48 -13.76
C ALA A 82 -19.79 -21.62 -14.67
N THR A 83 -19.53 -22.75 -14.05
CA THR A 83 -19.29 -24.04 -14.67
C THR A 83 -20.51 -24.37 -15.55
N PHE A 84 -20.50 -23.91 -16.80
CA PHE A 84 -21.37 -24.46 -17.84
C PHE A 84 -20.61 -25.59 -18.50
N PHE A 85 -20.81 -26.81 -18.00
CA PHE A 85 -20.64 -27.99 -18.83
C PHE A 85 -21.84 -28.03 -19.79
N LEU A 86 -21.55 -27.94 -21.09
CA LEU A 86 -22.41 -28.48 -22.15
C LEU A 86 -22.18 -30.00 -22.23
#